data_AF-A0A2P8Q6M9-F1
#
_entry.id   AF-A0A2P8Q6M9-F1
#
_cell.length_a   1.000
_cell.length_b   1.000
_cell.length_c   1.000
_cell.angle_alpha   90.00
_cell.angle_beta   90.00
_cell.angle_gamma   90.00
#
_symmetry.space_group_name_H-M   'P 1'
#
loop_
_entity.id
_entity.type
_entity.pdbx_description
1 polymer ?
#
loop_
_entity_poly.entity_id
_entity_poly.type
_entity_poly.pdbx_seq_one_letter_code
_entity_poly.pdbx_strand_id
1 'polypeptide(L)' 'MPASNSLNTATGEPVLYGYCTWHCGYSADIRVINVDEQGSGPGGVQSACLPCREKYDLVPFSDRP' A
#
# COMPACT_ATOMS: atom_id res chain seq x y z
N MET A 1 -23.13 -35.11 14.21
CA MET A 1 -23.11 -34.10 13.12
C MET A 1 -22.00 -33.11 13.44
N PRO A 2 -20.85 -33.05 12.73
CA PRO A 2 -19.96 -31.90 12.88
C PRO A 2 -20.52 -30.72 12.06
N ALA A 3 -20.73 -29.58 12.71
CA ALA A 3 -21.09 -28.34 12.06
C ALA A 3 -19.88 -27.81 11.27
N SER A 4 -20.07 -27.60 9.97
CA SER A 4 -19.06 -27.05 9.07
C SER A 4 -18.66 -25.64 9.50
N ASN A 5 -17.41 -25.48 9.96
CA ASN A 5 -16.78 -24.19 10.17
C ASN A 5 -16.37 -23.59 8.81
N SER A 6 -17.30 -22.97 8.11
CA SER A 6 -16.99 -22.14 6.94
C SER A 6 -16.99 -20.66 7.36
N LEU A 7 -15.99 -20.29 8.15
CA LEU A 7 -15.50 -18.90 8.16
C LEU A 7 -14.61 -18.75 6.93
N ASN A 8 -15.24 -18.21 5.91
CA ASN A 8 -14.71 -17.72 4.66
C ASN A 8 -13.36 -17.05 4.95
N THR A 9 -12.28 -17.63 4.42
CA THR A 9 -10.95 -17.04 4.39
C THR A 9 -10.98 -15.76 3.56
N ALA A 10 -11.44 -14.65 4.12
CA ALA A 10 -10.76 -13.40 3.84
C ALA A 10 -9.40 -13.57 4.50
N THR A 11 -8.41 -14.06 3.73
CA THR A 11 -7.01 -13.93 4.11
C THR A 11 -6.84 -12.46 4.42
N GLY A 12 -6.86 -12.12 5.71
CA GLY A 12 -6.79 -10.78 6.22
C GLY A 12 -5.36 -10.29 6.06
N GLU A 13 -4.91 -10.23 4.81
CA GLU A 13 -3.74 -9.47 4.41
C GLU A 13 -3.95 -8.10 5.06
N PRO A 14 -3.02 -7.62 5.91
CA PRO A 14 -3.19 -6.33 6.57
C PRO A 14 -3.28 -5.28 5.48
N VAL A 15 -4.51 -4.86 5.17
CA VAL A 15 -4.78 -3.80 4.22
C VAL A 15 -4.31 -2.51 4.86
N LEU A 16 -3.14 -2.03 4.43
CA LEU A 16 -2.61 -0.78 4.94
C LEU A 16 -3.49 0.35 4.42
N TYR A 17 -4.30 0.92 5.30
CA TYR A 17 -5.08 2.11 4.99
C TYR A 17 -4.23 3.34 5.25
N GLY A 18 -4.19 4.26 4.28
CA GLY A 18 -3.38 5.46 4.40
C GLY A 18 -3.64 6.45 3.29
N TYR A 19 -2.85 7.51 3.28
CA TYR A 19 -2.88 8.50 2.23
C TYR A 19 -2.03 8.06 1.05
N CYS A 20 -2.55 8.18 -0.16
CA CYS A 20 -1.82 8.02 -1.40
C CYS A 20 -1.46 9.39 -1.97
N THR A 21 -0.16 9.62 -2.14
CA THR A 21 0.39 10.90 -2.62
C THR A 21 0.17 11.12 -4.11
N TRP A 22 -0.20 10.08 -4.88
CA TRP A 22 -0.40 10.17 -6.33
C TRP A 22 -1.73 10.79 -6.74
N HIS A 23 -2.83 10.30 -6.17
CA HIS A 23 -4.17 10.85 -6.42
C HIS A 23 -4.66 11.78 -5.30
N CYS A 24 -3.80 12.05 -4.32
CA CYS A 24 -4.08 12.92 -3.17
C CYS A 24 -5.33 12.52 -2.39
N GLY A 25 -5.47 11.23 -2.08
CA GLY A 25 -6.65 10.67 -1.42
C GLY A 25 -6.30 9.55 -0.44
N TYR A 26 -7.24 9.24 0.45
CA TYR A 26 -7.11 8.06 1.31
C TYR A 26 -7.60 6.81 0.58
N SER A 27 -6.89 5.70 0.75
CA SER A 27 -7.24 4.42 0.13
C SER A 27 -6.70 3.26 0.97
N ALA A 28 -7.24 2.07 0.73
CA ALA A 28 -6.68 0.82 1.22
C ALA A 28 -5.56 0.33 0.28
N ASP A 29 -4.77 -0.63 0.75
CA ASP A 29 -3.60 -1.18 0.05
C ASP A 29 -2.55 -0.12 -0.32
N ILE A 30 -2.27 0.79 0.60
CA ILE A 30 -1.18 1.75 0.45
C ILE A 30 0.16 1.04 0.59
N ARG A 31 1.05 1.24 -0.37
CA ARG A 31 2.45 0.84 -0.28
C ARG A 31 3.35 2.05 -0.46
N VAL A 32 4.42 2.09 0.31
CA VAL A 32 5.50 3.06 0.09
C VAL A 32 6.19 2.71 -1.22
N ILE A 33 6.37 3.69 -2.09
CA ILE A 33 7.05 3.55 -3.38
C ILE A 33 8.39 4.27 -3.41
N ASN A 34 8.56 5.28 -2.57
CA ASN A 34 9.79 6.04 -2.46
C ASN A 34 9.89 6.63 -1.06
N VAL A 35 11.09 6.63 -0.51
CA VAL A 35 11.43 7.37 0.70
C VAL A 35 12.44 8.42 0.25
N ASP A 36 12.06 9.69 0.31
CA ASP A 36 13.00 10.78 0.04
C ASP A 36 13.82 11.01 1.32
N GLU A 37 15.01 10.41 1.36
CA GLU A 37 15.92 10.51 2.48
C GLU A 37 16.47 11.94 2.58
N GLN A 38 16.20 12.61 3.69
CA GLN A 38 16.46 14.04 3.87
C GLN A 38 17.94 14.41 3.72
N GLY A 39 18.28 15.06 2.61
CA GLY A 39 19.54 15.79 2.46
C GLY A 39 19.48 17.26 2.92
N SER A 40 18.35 17.96 2.75
CA SER A 40 18.16 19.37 3.19
C SER A 40 16.71 19.94 3.03
N GLY A 41 15.69 19.10 2.82
CA GLY A 41 14.28 19.53 2.69
C GLY A 41 13.35 18.75 3.63
N PRO A 42 12.05 19.12 3.75
CA PRO A 42 11.08 18.33 4.49
C PRO A 42 10.85 17.01 3.75
N GLY A 43 11.73 16.04 4.00
CA GLY A 43 11.67 14.71 3.41
C GLY A 43 10.32 14.07 3.69
N GLY A 44 9.87 13.32 2.69
CA GLY A 44 8.55 12.73 2.66
C GLY A 44 8.61 11.30 2.18
N VAL A 45 7.65 10.51 2.66
CA VAL A 45 7.40 9.17 2.16
C VAL A 45 6.37 9.29 1.04
N GLN A 46 6.73 8.86 -0.16
CA GLN A 46 5.79 8.74 -1.27
C GLN A 46 5.13 7.38 -1.22
N SER A 47 3.80 7.38 -1.22
CA SER A 47 2.99 6.19 -1.07
C SER A 47 1.90 6.13 -2.13
N ALA A 48 1.66 4.94 -2.65
CA ALA A 48 0.70 4.69 -3.71
C ALA A 48 -0.24 3.52 -3.34
N CYS A 49 -1.54 3.70 -3.59
CA CYS A 49 -2.50 2.61 -3.51
C CYS A 49 -2.33 1.65 -4.69
N LEU A 50 -2.79 0.39 -4.54
CA LEU A 50 -2.75 -0.62 -5.60
C LEU A 50 -3.21 -0.11 -6.98
N PRO A 51 -4.40 0.52 -7.15
CA PRO A 51 -4.85 0.95 -8.48
C PRO A 51 -3.96 2.05 -9.09
N CYS A 52 -3.37 2.93 -8.28
CA CYS A 52 -2.39 3.90 -8.76
C CYS A 52 -1.09 3.21 -9.18
N ARG A 53 -0.66 2.19 -8.44
CA ARG A 53 0.55 1.44 -8.77
C ARG A 53 0.41 0.68 -10.07
N GLU A 54 -0.72 0.00 -10.28
CA GLU A 54 -0.99 -0.73 -11.52
C GLU A 54 -1.15 0.22 -12.71
N LYS A 55 -1.80 1.37 -12.52
CA LYS A 55 -2.01 2.34 -13.60
C LYS A 55 -0.74 3.05 -14.07
N TYR A 56 0.19 3.30 -13.16
CA TYR A 56 1.42 4.06 -13.42
C TYR A 56 2.69 3.20 -13.32
N ASP A 57 2.54 1.88 -13.28
CA ASP A 57 3.63 0.90 -13.13
C ASP A 57 4.60 1.23 -11.98
N LEU A 58 4.04 1.61 -10.82
CA LEU A 58 4.83 2.06 -9.68
C LEU A 58 5.29 0.86 -8.83
N VAL A 59 6.59 0.66 -8.82
CA VAL A 59 7.24 -0.38 -8.03
C VAL A 59 7.25 0.02 -6.54
N PRO A 60 6.73 -0.83 -5.63
CA PRO A 60 6.88 -0.64 -4.19
C PRO A 60 8.32 -0.52 -3.79
N PHE A 61 8.57 0.28 -2.76
CA PHE A 61 9.89 0.37 -2.15
C PHE A 61 10.37 -0.99 -1.63
N SER A 62 9.47 -1.83 -1.10
CA SER A 62 9.80 -3.20 -0.63
C SER A 62 10.19 -4.18 -1.74
N ASP A 63 9.91 -3.86 -3.00
CA ASP A 63 10.21 -4.72 -4.16
C ASP A 63 11.52 -4.30 -4.87
N ARG A 64 12.14 -3.18 -4.44
CA ARG A 64 13.42 -2.72 -4.98
C ARG A 64 14.58 -3.50 -4.35
N PRO A 65 15.61 -3.91 -5.13
CA PRO A 65 16.77 -4.66 -4.65
C PRO A 65 17.70 -3.83 -3.75
#